data_AF-A0A348SYL9-F1
#
_entry.id   AF-A0A348SYL9-F1
#
_cell.length_a   1.000
_cell.length_b   1.000
_cell.length_c   1.000
_cell.angle_alpha   90.00
_cell.angle_beta   90.00
_cell.angle_gamma   90.00
#
_symmetry.space_group_name_H-M   'P 1'
#
loop_
_entity.id
_entity.type
_entity.pdbx_description
1 polymer ?
#
loop_
_entity_poly.entity_id
_entity_poly.type
_entity_poly.pdbx_seq_one_letter_code
_entity_poly.pdbx_strand_id
1 'polypeptide(L)'
;METLNYQVLEKSGYDGYILKNAPEKVLQFGEGNFLRAFVDYWFDLANEKADWNGKCVLVQPIAPGLAKMINEQEGLYTLYLRGSENGQKVDDKRVISSVSRCLNPYEKADYEKMMDVAASDDLEIIVSNTTEAGIVYDPACQQNDCPPSSFPAKLTQVLYHRYKAGKKGIIMLACELIDNNGKELLKCVNQYIDQWGLEDGFKKYVNEDCTFCGSLVDRIVPGRIRDPKEVAELEEKHGYADPLLDVGEVFGVWVIEGDTKLNDILPFRKAGLEDHVFVTPDMSPYKKRKVRILNGAHTGFVLGAYLAGFDIVRDCMHDETILGYMNKMLLQEVVPILPLDQDDCKKFAAAVEDRFNNPFV
;
A
#
# COMPACT_ATOMS: atom_id res chain seq x y z
N MET A 1 16.53 9.37 -22.99
CA MET A 1 16.77 7.97 -22.61
C MET A 1 15.60 7.12 -23.08
N GLU A 2 15.78 5.82 -23.32
CA GLU A 2 14.62 4.93 -23.54
C GLU A 2 13.85 4.76 -22.22
N THR A 3 12.52 4.73 -22.27
CA THR A 3 11.67 4.50 -21.09
C THR A 3 11.80 3.04 -20.64
N LEU A 4 11.84 2.82 -19.32
CA LEU A 4 11.92 1.50 -18.70
C LEU A 4 10.82 0.56 -19.24
N ASN A 5 11.24 -0.60 -19.70
CA ASN A 5 10.42 -1.77 -20.05
C ASN A 5 11.34 -3.01 -20.02
N TYR A 6 10.83 -4.22 -20.24
CA TYR A 6 11.67 -5.43 -20.10
C TYR A 6 12.86 -5.45 -21.05
N GLN A 7 12.70 -4.95 -22.28
CA GLN A 7 13.79 -4.91 -23.28
C GLN A 7 14.86 -3.89 -22.89
N VAL A 8 14.45 -2.72 -22.41
CA VAL A 8 15.37 -1.65 -21.97
C VAL A 8 16.12 -2.07 -20.70
N LEU A 9 15.42 -2.72 -19.76
CA LEU A 9 16.02 -3.24 -18.53
C LEU A 9 17.08 -4.32 -18.80
N GLU A 10 16.82 -5.23 -19.75
CA GLU A 10 17.81 -6.23 -20.17
C GLU A 10 19.07 -5.58 -20.75
N LYS A 11 18.90 -4.56 -21.60
CA LYS A 11 20.02 -3.79 -22.18
C LYS A 11 20.80 -2.98 -21.14
N SER A 12 20.14 -2.56 -20.05
CA SER A 12 20.79 -1.76 -19.01
C SER A 12 21.74 -2.58 -18.13
N GLY A 13 21.72 -3.92 -18.26
CA GLY A 13 22.55 -4.82 -17.45
C GLY A 13 22.07 -4.97 -16.01
N TYR A 14 20.78 -4.72 -15.73
CA TYR A 14 20.20 -4.96 -14.41
C TYR A 14 20.25 -6.45 -14.05
N ASP A 15 20.79 -6.76 -12.87
CA ASP A 15 21.05 -8.12 -12.37
C ASP A 15 20.19 -8.51 -11.16
N GLY A 16 19.28 -7.64 -10.73
CA GLY A 16 18.33 -7.92 -9.65
C GLY A 16 17.20 -8.87 -10.07
N TYR A 17 16.40 -9.29 -9.08
CA TYR A 17 15.25 -10.17 -9.31
C TYR A 17 14.23 -9.54 -10.28
N ILE A 18 13.72 -10.34 -11.22
CA ILE A 18 12.67 -9.95 -12.17
C ILE A 18 11.71 -11.11 -12.40
N LEU A 19 10.41 -10.84 -12.22
CA LEU A 19 9.31 -11.73 -12.56
C LEU A 19 8.62 -11.25 -13.84
N LYS A 20 8.96 -11.86 -14.98
CA LYS A 20 8.35 -11.46 -16.27
C LYS A 20 6.92 -11.99 -16.43
N ASN A 21 6.73 -13.29 -16.20
CA ASN A 21 5.44 -13.98 -16.40
C ASN A 21 5.05 -14.73 -15.12
N ALA A 22 3.85 -14.48 -14.62
CA ALA A 22 3.20 -15.23 -13.56
C ALA A 22 1.68 -14.99 -13.59
N PRO A 23 0.87 -15.85 -12.96
CA PRO A 23 -0.57 -15.63 -12.84
C PRO A 23 -0.93 -14.33 -12.12
N GLU A 24 -2.04 -13.71 -12.51
CA GLU A 24 -2.59 -12.51 -11.85
C GLU A 24 -3.36 -12.94 -10.58
N LYS A 25 -2.68 -12.90 -9.43
CA LYS A 25 -3.21 -13.39 -8.14
C LYS A 25 -3.77 -12.30 -7.24
N VAL A 26 -3.40 -11.04 -7.51
CA VAL A 26 -3.81 -9.87 -6.72
C VAL A 26 -4.53 -8.87 -7.63
N LEU A 27 -5.72 -8.43 -7.22
CA LEU A 27 -6.39 -7.25 -7.78
C LEU A 27 -6.24 -6.08 -6.82
N GLN A 28 -5.57 -5.01 -7.24
CA GLN A 28 -5.23 -3.88 -6.39
C GLN A 28 -6.00 -2.63 -6.79
N PHE A 29 -6.85 -2.10 -5.91
CA PHE A 29 -7.53 -0.82 -6.11
C PHE A 29 -6.67 0.33 -5.59
N GLY A 30 -6.10 1.08 -6.52
CA GLY A 30 -5.13 2.13 -6.26
C GLY A 30 -3.76 1.84 -6.91
N GLU A 31 -3.21 2.87 -7.53
CA GLU A 31 -1.91 2.86 -8.22
C GLU A 31 -0.98 3.96 -7.72
N GLY A 32 -1.35 4.61 -6.62
CA GLY A 32 -0.58 5.69 -6.02
C GLY A 32 0.76 5.22 -5.42
N ASN A 33 1.62 6.18 -5.13
CA ASN A 33 2.98 5.92 -4.63
C ASN A 33 3.01 5.01 -3.40
N PHE A 34 2.07 5.19 -2.47
CA PHE A 34 2.06 4.37 -1.26
C PHE A 34 1.98 2.87 -1.57
N LEU A 35 1.02 2.44 -2.41
CA LEU A 35 0.87 1.02 -2.73
C LEU A 35 2.09 0.49 -3.52
N ARG A 36 2.63 1.29 -4.44
CA ARG A 36 3.80 0.93 -5.23
C ARG A 36 5.07 0.78 -4.38
N ALA A 37 5.31 1.75 -3.50
CA ALA A 37 6.41 1.71 -2.57
C ALA A 37 6.19 0.80 -1.35
N PHE A 38 5.05 0.11 -1.21
CA PHE A 38 4.74 -0.69 -0.02
C PHE A 38 4.14 -2.07 -0.34
N VAL A 39 2.93 -2.14 -0.89
CA VAL A 39 2.23 -3.41 -1.15
C VAL A 39 2.92 -4.19 -2.24
N ASP A 40 3.16 -3.55 -3.38
CA ASP A 40 3.80 -4.19 -4.53
C ASP A 40 5.20 -4.71 -4.17
N TYR A 41 5.93 -3.95 -3.34
CA TYR A 41 7.24 -4.31 -2.78
C TYR A 41 7.20 -5.62 -1.98
N TRP A 42 6.21 -5.79 -1.10
CA TRP A 42 6.10 -7.01 -0.31
C TRP A 42 5.78 -8.24 -1.16
N PHE A 43 4.92 -8.10 -2.17
CA PHE A 43 4.66 -9.18 -3.13
C PHE A 43 5.87 -9.49 -4.01
N ASP A 44 6.63 -8.46 -4.41
CA ASP A 44 7.86 -8.63 -5.20
C ASP A 44 8.95 -9.36 -4.42
N LEU A 45 9.15 -9.01 -3.14
CA LEU A 45 10.03 -9.76 -2.24
C LEU A 45 9.54 -11.19 -1.99
N ALA A 46 8.23 -11.40 -1.89
CA ALA A 46 7.68 -12.73 -1.69
C ALA A 46 7.91 -13.64 -2.92
N ASN A 47 7.84 -13.06 -4.12
CA ASN A 47 8.20 -13.74 -5.35
C ASN A 47 9.69 -14.13 -5.38
N GLU A 48 10.59 -13.23 -4.95
CA GLU A 48 12.03 -13.53 -4.87
C GLU A 48 12.38 -14.58 -3.80
N LYS A 49 11.87 -14.41 -2.58
CA LYS A 49 12.32 -15.17 -1.40
C LYS A 49 11.56 -16.47 -1.20
N ALA A 50 10.35 -16.61 -1.75
CA ALA A 50 9.49 -17.76 -1.54
C ALA A 50 8.90 -18.36 -2.82
N ASP A 51 9.29 -17.89 -4.00
CA ASP A 51 8.78 -18.36 -5.28
C ASP A 51 7.24 -18.39 -5.32
N TRP A 52 6.60 -17.34 -4.77
CA TRP A 52 5.14 -17.26 -4.67
C TRP A 52 4.44 -17.31 -6.05
N ASN A 53 5.14 -16.84 -7.09
CA ASN A 53 4.74 -16.85 -8.50
C ASN A 53 3.35 -16.20 -8.71
N GLY A 54 3.25 -14.90 -8.44
CA GLY A 54 2.02 -14.13 -8.61
C GLY A 54 2.26 -12.67 -8.97
N LYS A 55 1.34 -12.10 -9.75
CA LYS A 55 1.31 -10.68 -10.12
C LYS A 55 0.10 -9.92 -9.60
N CYS A 56 0.29 -8.61 -9.44
CA CYS A 56 -0.71 -7.60 -9.12
C CYS A 56 -1.25 -6.95 -10.41
N VAL A 57 -2.58 -6.94 -10.55
CA VAL A 57 -3.31 -6.11 -11.51
C VAL A 57 -3.81 -4.88 -10.78
N LEU A 58 -3.34 -3.71 -11.19
CA LEU A 58 -3.74 -2.45 -10.59
C LEU A 58 -5.04 -1.99 -11.24
N VAL A 59 -5.88 -1.31 -10.45
CA VAL A 59 -7.13 -0.70 -10.89
C VAL A 59 -7.12 0.74 -10.44
N GLN A 60 -7.23 1.63 -11.41
CA GLN A 60 -7.24 3.05 -11.17
C GLN A 60 -8.54 3.48 -10.43
N PRO A 61 -8.46 4.19 -9.28
CA PRO A 61 -9.61 4.47 -8.43
C PRO A 61 -10.41 5.70 -8.86
N ILE A 62 -9.83 6.60 -9.66
CA ILE A 62 -10.43 7.86 -10.16
C ILE A 62 -10.11 8.07 -11.65
N ALA A 63 -10.89 8.86 -12.39
CA ALA A 63 -10.73 8.95 -13.86
C ALA A 63 -9.37 9.47 -14.36
N PRO A 64 -8.71 10.45 -13.73
CA PRO A 64 -7.30 10.74 -13.96
C PRO A 64 -6.43 9.79 -13.14
N GLY A 65 -5.47 9.10 -13.77
CA GLY A 65 -4.54 8.25 -13.02
C GLY A 65 -3.40 7.72 -13.88
N LEU A 66 -2.72 6.68 -13.40
CA LEU A 66 -1.42 6.26 -13.93
C LEU A 66 -1.49 5.05 -14.88
N ALA A 67 -2.68 4.55 -15.22
CA ALA A 67 -2.83 3.31 -15.97
C ALA A 67 -2.01 3.28 -17.27
N LYS A 68 -2.10 4.36 -18.07
CA LYS A 68 -1.32 4.50 -19.31
C LYS A 68 0.19 4.40 -19.06
N MET A 69 0.70 5.17 -18.10
CA MET A 69 2.14 5.24 -17.80
C MET A 69 2.67 3.91 -17.28
N ILE A 70 1.92 3.23 -16.41
CA ILE A 70 2.27 1.89 -15.88
C ILE A 70 2.32 0.87 -17.01
N ASN A 71 1.35 0.91 -17.93
CA ASN A 71 1.31 -0.03 -19.05
C ASN A 71 2.39 0.26 -20.10
N GLU A 72 2.79 1.52 -20.31
CA GLU A 72 3.94 1.89 -21.17
C GLU A 72 5.26 1.31 -20.65
N GLN A 73 5.37 1.05 -19.34
CA GLN A 73 6.52 0.38 -18.72
C GLN A 73 6.31 -1.13 -18.48
N GLU A 74 5.25 -1.72 -19.04
CA GLU A 74 4.92 -3.15 -18.86
C GLU A 74 4.80 -3.56 -17.37
N GLY A 75 4.32 -2.64 -16.52
CA GLY A 75 4.20 -2.82 -15.08
C GLY A 75 5.48 -2.55 -14.29
N LEU A 76 6.63 -2.36 -14.94
CA LEU A 76 7.90 -2.11 -14.27
C LEU A 76 8.00 -0.70 -13.73
N TYR A 77 8.68 -0.54 -12.60
CA TYR A 77 9.16 0.74 -12.09
C TYR A 77 10.28 0.51 -11.06
N THR A 78 11.08 1.53 -10.83
CA THR A 78 12.18 1.53 -9.86
C THR A 78 11.70 2.07 -8.53
N LEU A 79 11.88 1.29 -7.47
CA LEU A 79 11.69 1.70 -6.10
C LEU A 79 13.05 1.93 -5.44
N TYR A 80 13.19 3.09 -4.81
CA TYR A 80 14.28 3.39 -3.91
C TYR A 80 13.80 3.33 -2.46
N LEU A 81 14.46 2.49 -1.65
CA LEU A 81 14.32 2.51 -0.20
C LEU A 81 15.53 3.22 0.41
N ARG A 82 15.29 4.41 0.97
CA ARG A 82 16.36 5.31 1.40
C ARG A 82 16.23 5.67 2.88
N GLY A 83 17.34 5.71 3.59
CA GLY A 83 17.32 6.04 5.00
C GLY A 83 18.62 5.80 5.73
N SER A 84 18.49 5.62 7.02
CA SER A 84 19.55 5.15 7.89
C SER A 84 19.05 3.90 8.61
N GLU A 85 19.82 2.83 8.57
CA GLU A 85 19.55 1.63 9.35
C GLU A 85 20.80 1.31 10.18
N ASN A 86 20.66 1.21 11.50
CA ASN A 86 21.77 1.00 12.43
C ASN A 86 22.92 2.03 12.25
N GLY A 87 22.58 3.28 11.92
CA GLY A 87 23.54 4.36 11.68
C GLY A 87 24.24 4.31 10.32
N GLN A 88 23.87 3.38 9.44
CA GLN A 88 24.41 3.29 8.08
C GLN A 88 23.42 3.85 7.07
N LYS A 89 23.91 4.69 6.16
CA LYS A 89 23.14 5.18 5.01
C LYS A 89 22.69 4.00 4.15
N VAL A 90 21.40 3.91 3.90
CA VAL A 90 20.77 2.98 2.96
C VAL A 90 20.23 3.77 1.79
N ASP A 91 20.51 3.29 0.58
CA ASP A 91 20.00 3.80 -0.70
C ASP A 91 19.82 2.61 -1.63
N ASP A 92 18.83 1.78 -1.28
CA ASP A 92 18.60 0.48 -1.91
C ASP A 92 17.70 0.64 -3.14
N LYS A 93 18.16 0.11 -4.27
CA LYS A 93 17.49 0.19 -5.56
C LYS A 93 16.90 -1.18 -5.88
N ARG A 94 15.61 -1.21 -6.21
CA ARG A 94 14.95 -2.39 -6.76
C ARG A 94 14.05 -2.02 -7.93
N VAL A 95 14.09 -2.79 -9.01
CA VAL A 95 13.03 -2.74 -10.02
C VAL A 95 11.90 -3.67 -9.58
N ILE A 96 10.71 -3.12 -9.38
CA ILE A 96 9.50 -3.87 -9.07
C ILE A 96 8.95 -4.49 -10.35
N SER A 97 8.67 -5.79 -10.29
CA SER A 97 8.19 -6.61 -11.40
C SER A 97 6.97 -7.46 -11.05
N SER A 98 6.50 -7.36 -9.80
CA SER A 98 5.27 -7.98 -9.29
C SER A 98 4.00 -7.39 -9.91
N VAL A 99 4.06 -6.25 -10.60
CA VAL A 99 2.92 -5.67 -11.32
C VAL A 99 2.84 -6.26 -12.73
N SER A 100 1.64 -6.68 -13.16
CA SER A 100 1.40 -7.13 -14.54
C SER A 100 0.97 -5.99 -15.45
N ARG A 101 -0.01 -5.21 -15.01
CA ARG A 101 -0.65 -4.11 -15.75
C ARG A 101 -1.52 -3.27 -14.82
N CYS A 102 -1.94 -2.10 -15.29
CA CYS A 102 -2.92 -1.26 -14.62
C CYS A 102 -4.13 -1.03 -15.53
N LEU A 103 -5.32 -1.34 -15.03
CA LEU A 103 -6.60 -1.20 -15.72
C LEU A 103 -7.22 0.17 -15.41
N ASN A 104 -7.70 0.84 -16.46
CA ASN A 104 -8.52 2.04 -16.32
C ASN A 104 -10.02 1.66 -16.36
N PRO A 105 -10.70 1.43 -15.22
CA PRO A 105 -12.08 0.97 -15.22
C PRO A 105 -13.07 2.01 -15.79
N TYR A 106 -12.64 3.24 -16.04
CA TYR A 106 -13.43 4.29 -16.70
C TYR A 106 -13.47 4.12 -18.22
N GLU A 107 -12.65 3.24 -18.78
CA GLU A 107 -12.73 2.76 -20.16
C GLU A 107 -13.43 1.41 -20.19
N LYS A 108 -14.49 1.29 -20.99
CA LYS A 108 -15.32 0.09 -21.03
C LYS A 108 -14.52 -1.21 -21.24
N ALA A 109 -13.54 -1.20 -22.14
CA ALA A 109 -12.72 -2.37 -22.44
C ALA A 109 -11.87 -2.82 -21.23
N ASP A 110 -11.40 -1.89 -20.41
CA ASP A 110 -10.60 -2.18 -19.22
C ASP A 110 -11.47 -2.53 -18.02
N TYR A 111 -12.68 -1.98 -17.93
CA TYR A 111 -13.70 -2.45 -16.99
C TYR A 111 -14.07 -3.92 -17.25
N GLU A 112 -14.26 -4.31 -18.51
CA GLU A 112 -14.51 -5.70 -18.90
C GLU A 112 -13.32 -6.61 -18.51
N LYS A 113 -12.07 -6.18 -18.76
CA LYS A 113 -10.88 -6.91 -18.29
C LYS A 113 -10.80 -7.03 -16.77
N MET A 114 -11.24 -6.01 -16.02
CA MET A 114 -11.29 -6.07 -14.55
C MET A 114 -12.25 -7.18 -14.09
N MET A 115 -13.39 -7.33 -14.78
CA MET A 115 -14.33 -8.42 -14.53
C MET A 115 -13.75 -9.79 -14.93
N ASP A 116 -12.98 -9.87 -16.01
CA ASP A 116 -12.26 -11.10 -16.39
C ASP A 116 -11.27 -11.53 -15.29
N VAL A 117 -10.54 -10.59 -14.69
CA VAL A 117 -9.67 -10.86 -13.53
C VAL A 117 -10.50 -11.33 -12.34
N ALA A 118 -11.65 -10.71 -12.09
CA ALA A 118 -12.58 -11.13 -11.02
C ALA A 118 -13.06 -12.59 -11.21
N ALA A 119 -13.26 -13.03 -12.46
CA ALA A 119 -13.67 -14.39 -12.80
C ALA A 119 -12.51 -15.40 -12.91
N SER A 120 -11.25 -14.97 -12.77
CA SER A 120 -10.07 -15.84 -12.87
C SER A 120 -10.01 -16.85 -11.72
N ASP A 121 -9.54 -18.08 -12.01
CA ASP A 121 -9.23 -19.08 -10.97
C ASP A 121 -7.97 -18.72 -10.17
N ASP A 122 -7.10 -17.88 -10.72
CA ASP A 122 -5.83 -17.48 -10.09
C ASP A 122 -6.00 -16.34 -9.08
N LEU A 123 -7.08 -15.56 -9.14
CA LEU A 123 -7.29 -14.45 -8.22
C LEU A 123 -7.53 -14.97 -6.79
N GLU A 124 -6.67 -14.58 -5.87
CA GLU A 124 -6.67 -15.01 -4.47
C GLU A 124 -6.91 -13.82 -3.51
N ILE A 125 -6.34 -12.67 -3.84
CA ILE A 125 -6.24 -11.51 -2.94
C ILE A 125 -6.77 -10.26 -3.65
N ILE A 126 -7.50 -9.42 -2.91
CA ILE A 126 -7.80 -8.04 -3.31
C ILE A 126 -7.15 -7.11 -2.28
N VAL A 127 -6.46 -6.07 -2.74
CA VAL A 127 -5.87 -5.04 -1.88
C VAL A 127 -6.41 -3.68 -2.26
N SER A 128 -6.57 -2.75 -1.30
CA SER A 128 -7.01 -1.39 -1.60
C SER A 128 -6.24 -0.33 -0.82
N ASN A 129 -5.97 0.79 -1.49
CA ASN A 129 -5.80 2.08 -0.85
C ASN A 129 -6.40 3.14 -1.75
N THR A 130 -7.60 3.58 -1.38
CA THR A 130 -8.38 4.60 -2.09
C THR A 130 -8.44 5.91 -1.31
N THR A 131 -7.44 6.15 -0.45
CA THR A 131 -7.36 7.24 0.55
C THR A 131 -8.40 7.12 1.66
N GLU A 132 -8.32 8.00 2.67
CA GLU A 132 -9.26 8.05 3.79
C GLU A 132 -10.70 8.37 3.36
N ALA A 133 -10.86 9.02 2.20
CA ALA A 133 -12.17 9.34 1.62
C ALA A 133 -12.75 8.20 0.76
N GLY A 134 -12.01 7.10 0.57
CA GLY A 134 -12.36 6.07 -0.40
C GLY A 134 -13.37 5.03 0.09
N ILE A 135 -13.28 4.59 1.35
CA ILE A 135 -14.25 3.67 1.97
C ILE A 135 -15.45 4.47 2.47
N VAL A 136 -16.34 4.80 1.54
CA VAL A 136 -17.58 5.52 1.81
C VAL A 136 -18.72 4.89 1.01
N TYR A 137 -19.84 4.64 1.68
CA TYR A 137 -21.08 4.27 1.02
C TYR A 137 -21.71 5.51 0.37
N ASP A 138 -21.91 5.43 -0.94
CA ASP A 138 -22.63 6.42 -1.75
C ASP A 138 -23.93 5.79 -2.28
N PRO A 139 -25.12 6.20 -1.77
CA PRO A 139 -26.41 5.66 -2.21
C PRO A 139 -26.75 6.02 -3.67
N ALA A 140 -26.03 6.95 -4.31
CA ALA A 140 -26.23 7.27 -5.71
C ALA A 140 -25.72 6.15 -6.64
N CYS A 141 -24.73 5.36 -6.21
CA CYS A 141 -24.18 4.24 -6.98
C CYS A 141 -25.26 3.19 -7.27
N GLN A 142 -25.41 2.84 -8.55
CA GLN A 142 -26.33 1.82 -9.04
C GLN A 142 -25.57 0.54 -9.43
N GLN A 143 -26.24 -0.61 -9.34
CA GLN A 143 -25.66 -1.91 -9.67
C GLN A 143 -25.12 -1.98 -11.11
N ASN A 144 -25.71 -1.23 -12.04
CA ASN A 144 -25.36 -1.23 -13.46
C ASN A 144 -24.43 -0.07 -13.87
N ASP A 145 -23.92 0.72 -12.92
CA ASP A 145 -22.89 1.71 -13.21
C ASP A 145 -21.62 1.02 -13.73
N CYS A 146 -20.90 1.68 -14.64
CA CYS A 146 -19.73 1.12 -15.32
C CYS A 146 -18.66 2.21 -15.53
N PRO A 147 -17.76 2.43 -14.56
CA PRO A 147 -17.78 1.89 -13.20
C PRO A 147 -18.68 2.72 -12.26
N PRO A 148 -19.13 2.17 -11.12
CA PRO A 148 -19.65 2.97 -10.00
C PRO A 148 -18.63 4.01 -9.55
N SER A 149 -19.07 5.10 -8.94
CA SER A 149 -18.15 6.14 -8.45
C SER A 149 -17.36 5.69 -7.21
N SER A 150 -18.03 5.08 -6.24
CA SER A 150 -17.44 4.68 -4.96
C SER A 150 -16.63 3.38 -5.08
N PHE A 151 -15.55 3.27 -4.29
CA PHE A 151 -14.76 2.05 -4.24
C PHE A 151 -15.57 0.85 -3.69
N PRO A 152 -16.32 0.95 -2.58
CA PRO A 152 -17.09 -0.20 -2.09
C PRO A 152 -18.16 -0.69 -3.08
N ALA A 153 -18.74 0.20 -3.91
CA ALA A 153 -19.64 -0.21 -4.98
C ALA A 153 -18.91 -1.02 -6.07
N LYS A 154 -17.77 -0.52 -6.57
CA LYS A 154 -16.92 -1.25 -7.53
C LYS A 154 -16.52 -2.63 -7.00
N LEU A 155 -16.10 -2.70 -5.73
CA LEU A 155 -15.75 -3.96 -5.08
C LEU A 155 -16.96 -4.91 -5.01
N THR A 156 -18.14 -4.40 -4.67
CA THR A 156 -19.38 -5.20 -4.63
C THR A 156 -19.68 -5.82 -6.00
N GLN A 157 -19.51 -5.06 -7.10
CA GLN A 157 -19.67 -5.61 -8.46
C GLN A 157 -18.62 -6.67 -8.80
N VAL A 158 -17.35 -6.44 -8.45
CA VAL A 158 -16.26 -7.42 -8.65
C VAL A 158 -16.56 -8.73 -7.93
N LEU A 159 -16.96 -8.65 -6.66
CA LEU A 159 -17.32 -9.82 -5.86
C LEU A 159 -18.57 -10.51 -6.40
N TYR A 160 -19.58 -9.75 -6.83
CA TYR A 160 -20.80 -10.30 -7.41
C TYR A 160 -20.51 -11.03 -8.72
N HIS A 161 -19.71 -10.43 -9.60
CA HIS A 161 -19.28 -11.05 -10.86
C HIS A 161 -18.54 -12.38 -10.59
N ARG A 162 -17.57 -12.35 -9.66
CA ARG A 162 -16.82 -13.52 -9.22
C ARG A 162 -17.72 -14.64 -8.67
N TYR A 163 -18.70 -14.27 -7.85
CA TYR A 163 -19.69 -15.19 -7.30
C TYR A 163 -20.57 -15.83 -8.39
N LYS A 164 -21.08 -15.04 -9.34
CA LYS A 164 -21.87 -15.58 -10.46
C LYS A 164 -21.04 -16.49 -11.38
N ALA A 165 -19.73 -16.29 -11.44
CA ALA A 165 -18.79 -17.19 -12.12
C ALA A 165 -18.45 -18.47 -11.32
N GLY A 166 -19.04 -18.67 -10.13
CA GLY A 166 -18.85 -19.87 -9.30
C GLY A 166 -17.46 -19.99 -8.68
N LYS A 167 -16.74 -18.87 -8.53
CA LYS A 167 -15.37 -18.84 -7.99
C LYS A 167 -15.38 -18.76 -6.46
N LYS A 168 -14.24 -19.10 -5.85
CA LYS A 168 -14.05 -19.06 -4.39
C LYS A 168 -13.95 -17.62 -3.88
N GLY A 169 -14.31 -17.44 -2.60
CA GLY A 169 -14.10 -16.19 -1.87
C GLY A 169 -12.64 -15.74 -1.86
N ILE A 170 -12.44 -14.46 -1.59
CA ILE A 170 -11.13 -13.80 -1.64
C ILE A 170 -10.66 -13.36 -0.25
N ILE A 171 -9.37 -13.06 -0.14
CA ILE A 171 -8.82 -12.31 1.00
C ILE A 171 -8.77 -10.83 0.60
N MET A 172 -9.54 -9.98 1.26
CA MET A 172 -9.56 -8.53 1.06
C MET A 172 -8.68 -7.86 2.12
N LEU A 173 -7.60 -7.20 1.69
CA LEU A 173 -6.68 -6.45 2.55
C LEU A 173 -6.90 -4.94 2.35
N ALA A 174 -7.64 -4.31 3.27
CA ALA A 174 -7.86 -2.86 3.23
C ALA A 174 -6.67 -2.11 3.85
N CYS A 175 -6.06 -1.17 3.12
CA CYS A 175 -4.89 -0.39 3.55
C CYS A 175 -5.20 1.11 3.72
N GLU A 176 -6.46 1.53 3.66
CA GLU A 176 -6.89 2.89 3.94
C GLU A 176 -6.61 3.28 5.40
N LEU A 177 -6.19 4.52 5.65
CA LEU A 177 -5.84 5.03 6.98
C LEU A 177 -7.07 5.48 7.81
N ILE A 178 -8.08 4.61 7.88
CA ILE A 178 -9.28 4.81 8.71
C ILE A 178 -9.38 3.78 9.84
N ASP A 179 -10.25 4.04 10.81
CA ASP A 179 -10.57 3.08 11.85
C ASP A 179 -11.34 1.88 11.31
N ASN A 180 -10.90 0.68 11.69
CA ASN A 180 -11.50 -0.59 11.29
C ASN A 180 -11.74 -0.70 9.77
N ASN A 181 -10.80 -0.23 8.94
CA ASN A 181 -10.91 -0.17 7.47
C ASN A 181 -11.55 -1.43 6.84
N GLY A 182 -11.11 -2.64 7.20
CA GLY A 182 -11.72 -3.88 6.71
C GLY A 182 -13.20 -4.08 7.11
N LYS A 183 -13.57 -3.75 8.35
CA LYS A 183 -14.94 -3.87 8.86
C LYS A 183 -15.86 -2.80 8.26
N GLU A 184 -15.38 -1.56 8.13
CA GLU A 184 -16.15 -0.48 7.48
C GLU A 184 -16.35 -0.77 5.98
N LEU A 185 -15.34 -1.36 5.31
CA LEU A 185 -15.49 -1.81 3.92
C LEU A 185 -16.55 -2.91 3.79
N LEU A 186 -16.50 -3.95 4.62
CA LEU A 186 -17.51 -5.02 4.65
C LEU A 186 -18.92 -4.47 4.92
N LYS A 187 -19.03 -3.49 5.82
CA LYS A 187 -20.30 -2.80 6.09
C LYS A 187 -20.83 -2.08 4.85
N CYS A 188 -19.98 -1.32 4.14
CA CYS A 188 -20.39 -0.65 2.90
C CYS A 188 -20.81 -1.65 1.82
N VAL A 189 -20.09 -2.77 1.66
CA VAL A 189 -20.46 -3.84 0.72
C VAL A 189 -21.82 -4.45 1.07
N ASN A 190 -22.09 -4.71 2.35
CA ASN A 190 -23.39 -5.21 2.81
C ASN A 190 -24.53 -4.19 2.56
N GLN A 191 -24.25 -2.89 2.68
CA GLN A 191 -25.24 -1.86 2.32
C GLN A 191 -25.58 -1.91 0.82
N TYR A 192 -24.61 -2.15 -0.07
CA TYR A 192 -24.87 -2.32 -1.50
C TYR A 192 -25.56 -3.65 -1.83
N ILE A 193 -25.26 -4.73 -1.11
CA ILE A 193 -26.01 -6.00 -1.21
C ILE A 193 -27.49 -5.75 -0.94
N ASP A 194 -27.81 -5.04 0.14
CA ASP A 194 -29.20 -4.74 0.51
C ASP A 194 -29.84 -3.73 -0.45
N GLN A 195 -29.14 -2.64 -0.83
CA GLN A 195 -29.64 -1.61 -1.75
C GLN A 195 -29.94 -2.16 -3.14
N TRP A 196 -29.06 -3.01 -3.68
CA TRP A 196 -29.19 -3.56 -5.03
C TRP A 196 -30.05 -4.84 -5.06
N GLY A 197 -30.54 -5.30 -3.90
CA GLY A 197 -31.38 -6.50 -3.80
C GLY A 197 -30.67 -7.76 -4.27
N LEU A 198 -29.38 -7.91 -3.96
CA LEU A 198 -28.59 -9.07 -4.38
C LEU A 198 -29.00 -10.33 -3.59
N GLU A 199 -28.88 -11.48 -4.23
CA GLU A 199 -29.36 -12.77 -3.71
C GLU A 199 -28.72 -13.18 -2.37
N ASP A 200 -29.48 -13.86 -1.49
CA ASP A 200 -29.00 -14.33 -0.17
C ASP A 200 -27.73 -15.19 -0.28
N GLY A 201 -27.60 -15.93 -1.38
CA GLY A 201 -26.39 -16.71 -1.67
C GLY A 201 -25.14 -15.83 -1.82
N PHE A 202 -25.27 -14.66 -2.45
CA PHE A 202 -24.16 -13.70 -2.54
C PHE A 202 -23.86 -13.04 -1.19
N LYS A 203 -24.90 -12.70 -0.42
CA LYS A 203 -24.72 -12.18 0.95
C LYS A 203 -23.95 -13.17 1.82
N LYS A 204 -24.30 -14.45 1.74
CA LYS A 204 -23.58 -15.53 2.42
C LYS A 204 -22.12 -15.62 1.94
N TYR A 205 -21.91 -15.65 0.62
CA TYR A 205 -20.57 -15.70 0.01
C TYR A 205 -19.67 -14.56 0.53
N VAL A 206 -20.15 -13.32 0.56
CA VAL A 206 -19.37 -12.17 1.05
C VAL A 206 -19.03 -12.27 2.54
N ASN A 207 -19.95 -12.78 3.37
CA ASN A 207 -19.79 -12.78 4.82
C ASN A 207 -19.16 -14.07 5.39
N GLU A 208 -19.15 -15.18 4.63
CA GLU A 208 -18.64 -16.48 5.07
C GLU A 208 -17.47 -17.00 4.23
N ASP A 209 -17.45 -16.76 2.92
CA ASP A 209 -16.40 -17.29 2.02
C ASP A 209 -15.29 -16.27 1.77
N CYS A 210 -15.61 -14.98 1.75
CA CYS A 210 -14.62 -13.90 1.68
C CYS A 210 -14.12 -13.52 3.08
N THR A 211 -12.85 -13.12 3.18
CA THR A 211 -12.25 -12.64 4.42
C THR A 211 -11.86 -11.17 4.28
N PHE A 212 -12.52 -10.28 5.03
CA PHE A 212 -12.20 -8.85 5.06
C PHE A 212 -11.25 -8.54 6.21
N CYS A 213 -9.97 -8.38 5.90
CA CYS A 213 -8.95 -8.00 6.85
C CYS A 213 -8.83 -6.48 6.93
N GLY A 214 -8.88 -5.97 8.15
CA GLY A 214 -8.36 -4.63 8.41
C GLY A 214 -6.84 -4.65 8.46
N SER A 215 -6.19 -3.50 8.28
CA SER A 215 -4.74 -3.43 8.45
C SER A 215 -4.25 -2.09 8.99
N LEU A 216 -3.09 -2.14 9.63
CA LEU A 216 -2.23 -1.00 9.91
C LEU A 216 -1.04 -1.09 8.97
N VAL A 217 -0.84 -0.03 8.21
CA VAL A 217 0.30 0.12 7.30
C VAL A 217 1.17 1.30 7.74
N ASP A 218 2.48 1.13 7.71
CA ASP A 218 3.45 2.16 8.09
C ASP A 218 4.71 2.10 7.23
N ARG A 219 4.85 3.10 6.35
CA ARG A 219 6.06 3.48 5.63
C ARG A 219 5.88 4.92 5.18
N ILE A 220 6.87 5.77 5.41
CA ILE A 220 6.91 7.11 4.84
C ILE A 220 7.29 6.98 3.36
N VAL A 221 6.42 7.51 2.49
CA VAL A 221 6.56 7.47 1.04
C VAL A 221 6.44 8.90 0.50
N PRO A 222 7.55 9.65 0.39
CA PRO A 222 7.54 11.00 -0.20
C PRO A 222 7.14 10.95 -1.69
N GLY A 223 7.32 9.80 -2.34
CA GLY A 223 6.96 9.58 -3.73
C GLY A 223 8.10 9.89 -4.68
N ARG A 224 7.75 10.41 -5.86
CA ARG A 224 8.71 10.78 -6.90
C ARG A 224 9.76 11.79 -6.40
N ILE A 225 10.98 11.67 -6.92
CA ILE A 225 12.04 12.67 -6.77
C ILE A 225 11.63 13.94 -7.52
N ARG A 226 11.76 15.10 -6.87
CA ARG A 226 11.34 16.40 -7.43
C ARG A 226 12.47 17.21 -8.05
N ASP A 227 13.73 16.96 -7.67
CA ASP A 227 14.89 17.64 -8.25
C ASP A 227 15.20 17.06 -9.64
N PRO A 228 15.07 17.84 -10.73
CA PRO A 228 15.36 17.36 -12.08
C PRO A 228 16.81 16.91 -12.28
N LYS A 229 17.76 17.46 -11.50
CA LYS A 229 19.17 17.06 -11.60
C LYS A 229 19.37 15.66 -11.03
N GLU A 230 18.82 15.40 -9.85
CA GLU A 230 18.88 14.07 -9.23
C GLU A 230 18.19 13.03 -10.11
N VAL A 231 17.03 13.36 -10.71
CA VAL A 231 16.37 12.47 -11.68
C VAL A 231 17.31 12.16 -12.84
N ALA A 232 17.91 13.17 -13.47
CA ALA A 232 18.82 12.97 -14.60
C ALA A 232 20.06 12.13 -14.24
N GLU A 233 20.64 12.34 -13.05
CA GLU A 233 21.77 11.55 -12.54
C GLU A 233 21.39 10.09 -12.32
N LEU A 234 20.18 9.83 -11.79
CA LEU A 234 19.67 8.48 -11.60
C LEU A 234 19.38 7.80 -12.94
N GLU A 235 18.72 8.49 -13.87
CA GLU A 235 18.47 7.96 -15.21
C GLU A 235 19.79 7.59 -15.91
N GLU A 236 20.79 8.47 -15.87
CA GLU A 236 22.13 8.19 -16.43
C GLU A 236 22.78 6.98 -15.77
N LYS A 237 22.70 6.87 -14.43
CA LYS A 237 23.20 5.71 -13.67
C LYS A 237 22.45 4.42 -14.02
N HIS A 238 21.15 4.51 -14.32
CA HIS A 238 20.30 3.37 -14.62
C HIS A 238 20.43 2.91 -16.07
N GLY A 239 20.74 3.83 -16.99
CA GLY A 239 20.67 3.61 -18.43
C GLY A 239 19.25 3.67 -19.01
N TYR A 240 18.26 4.10 -18.23
CA TYR A 240 16.86 4.23 -18.66
C TYR A 240 16.14 5.38 -17.95
N ALA A 241 15.10 5.91 -18.60
CA ALA A 241 14.16 6.85 -17.99
C ALA A 241 13.04 6.10 -17.27
N ASP A 242 12.65 6.57 -16.09
CA ASP A 242 11.59 5.95 -15.29
C ASP A 242 10.68 7.02 -14.67
N PRO A 243 9.69 7.53 -15.43
CA PRO A 243 8.68 8.45 -14.92
C PRO A 243 7.85 7.91 -13.73
N LEU A 244 7.93 6.61 -13.46
CA LEU A 244 7.25 5.94 -12.36
C LEU A 244 8.15 5.68 -11.15
N LEU A 245 9.41 6.15 -11.16
CA LEU A 245 10.31 6.00 -10.03
C LEU A 245 9.64 6.47 -8.73
N ASP A 246 9.75 5.63 -7.71
CA ASP A 246 9.17 5.85 -6.40
C ASP A 246 10.23 5.79 -5.31
N VAL A 247 9.99 6.50 -4.21
CA VAL A 247 10.89 6.58 -3.06
C VAL A 247 10.10 6.36 -1.78
N GLY A 248 10.59 5.45 -0.96
CA GLY A 248 10.12 5.22 0.41
C GLY A 248 11.29 5.19 1.39
N GLU A 249 10.98 5.32 2.68
CA GLU A 249 11.95 4.99 3.71
C GLU A 249 12.21 3.47 3.79
N VAL A 250 13.35 3.07 4.37
CA VAL A 250 13.69 1.65 4.58
C VAL A 250 12.65 0.94 5.44
N PHE A 251 12.22 1.60 6.51
CA PHE A 251 11.23 1.04 7.43
C PHE A 251 9.90 0.75 6.72
N GLY A 252 9.31 -0.39 7.03
CA GLY A 252 8.02 -0.79 6.52
C GLY A 252 7.40 -1.86 7.40
N VAL A 253 6.16 -1.66 7.84
CA VAL A 253 5.40 -2.66 8.59
C VAL A 253 3.95 -2.72 8.12
N TRP A 254 3.46 -3.92 7.87
CA TRP A 254 2.07 -4.26 7.51
C TRP A 254 1.48 -5.23 8.53
N VAL A 255 0.72 -4.70 9.49
CA VAL A 255 -0.01 -5.52 10.45
C VAL A 255 -1.42 -5.77 9.92
N ILE A 256 -1.78 -7.04 9.75
CA ILE A 256 -3.07 -7.46 9.19
C ILE A 256 -3.93 -8.03 10.33
N GLU A 257 -5.13 -7.51 10.52
CA GLU A 257 -6.09 -8.05 11.50
C GLU A 257 -6.88 -9.21 10.88
N GLY A 258 -6.80 -10.39 11.49
CA GLY A 258 -7.49 -11.60 10.99
C GLY A 258 -7.13 -12.88 11.75
N ASP A 259 -7.63 -14.03 11.27
CA ASP A 259 -7.22 -15.34 11.80
C ASP A 259 -5.74 -15.59 11.47
N THR A 260 -4.94 -15.89 12.48
CA THR A 260 -3.49 -16.17 12.36
C THR A 260 -3.12 -17.26 11.36
N LYS A 261 -4.05 -18.16 10.99
CA LYS A 261 -3.85 -19.13 9.90
C LYS A 261 -3.55 -18.46 8.56
N LEU A 262 -3.99 -17.22 8.36
CA LEU A 262 -3.68 -16.44 7.16
C LEU A 262 -2.18 -16.20 6.99
N ASN A 263 -1.36 -16.26 8.06
CA ASN A 263 0.08 -16.21 7.92
C ASN A 263 0.66 -17.38 7.12
N ASP A 264 -0.02 -18.54 7.08
CA ASP A 264 0.41 -19.70 6.29
C ASP A 264 -0.13 -19.66 4.83
N ILE A 265 -1.14 -18.83 4.60
CA ILE A 265 -1.82 -18.64 3.31
C ILE A 265 -1.18 -17.50 2.53
N LEU A 266 -1.00 -16.34 3.17
CA LEU A 266 -0.29 -15.20 2.61
C LEU A 266 1.20 -15.55 2.41
N PRO A 267 1.86 -15.01 1.39
CA PRO A 267 3.18 -15.49 1.02
C PRO A 267 4.32 -14.96 1.92
N PHE A 268 4.00 -14.02 2.82
CA PHE A 268 5.00 -13.25 3.55
C PHE A 268 5.77 -14.05 4.60
N ARG A 269 5.11 -14.96 5.35
CA ARG A 269 5.80 -15.83 6.31
C ARG A 269 6.79 -16.75 5.60
N LYS A 270 6.39 -17.36 4.49
CA LYS A 270 7.26 -18.25 3.68
C LYS A 270 8.47 -17.49 3.11
N ALA A 271 8.32 -16.19 2.86
CA ALA A 271 9.39 -15.30 2.41
C ALA A 271 10.31 -14.81 3.55
N GLY A 272 10.07 -15.24 4.80
CA GLY A 272 10.83 -14.79 5.97
C GLY A 272 10.57 -13.32 6.31
N LEU A 273 9.38 -12.80 6.01
CA LEU A 273 9.01 -11.39 6.20
C LEU A 273 8.12 -11.17 7.42
N GLU A 274 7.94 -12.16 8.31
CA GLU A 274 6.99 -12.10 9.44
C GLU A 274 7.31 -10.99 10.46
N ASP A 275 8.56 -10.52 10.52
CA ASP A 275 8.95 -9.36 11.33
C ASP A 275 8.39 -8.02 10.79
N HIS A 276 7.96 -7.99 9.52
CA HIS A 276 7.45 -6.80 8.84
C HIS A 276 6.00 -6.94 8.40
N VAL A 277 5.57 -8.12 7.95
CA VAL A 277 4.23 -8.38 7.44
C VAL A 277 3.66 -9.61 8.12
N PHE A 278 2.67 -9.42 8.99
CA PHE A 278 2.10 -10.50 9.78
C PHE A 278 0.63 -10.28 10.10
N VAL A 279 -0.06 -11.39 10.35
CA VAL A 279 -1.47 -11.44 10.75
C VAL A 279 -1.58 -11.61 12.27
N THR A 280 -2.38 -10.75 12.89
CA THR A 280 -2.69 -10.75 14.34
C THR A 280 -4.21 -10.77 14.56
N PRO A 281 -4.72 -11.39 15.63
CA PRO A 281 -6.15 -11.33 15.94
C PRO A 281 -6.60 -9.94 16.42
N ASP A 282 -5.69 -9.09 16.89
CA ASP A 282 -5.97 -7.71 17.32
C ASP A 282 -4.81 -6.79 16.93
N MET A 283 -5.08 -5.81 16.06
CA MET A 283 -4.10 -4.80 15.66
C MET A 283 -4.10 -3.54 16.54
N SER A 284 -5.06 -3.42 17.47
CA SER A 284 -5.27 -2.23 18.30
C SER A 284 -4.01 -1.74 19.04
N PRO A 285 -3.15 -2.63 19.60
CA PRO A 285 -1.92 -2.19 20.27
C PRO A 285 -0.95 -1.48 19.33
N TYR A 286 -0.68 -2.09 18.17
CA TYR A 286 0.23 -1.55 17.14
C TYR A 286 -0.29 -0.22 16.60
N LYS A 287 -1.60 -0.15 16.34
CA LYS A 287 -2.25 1.06 15.82
C LYS A 287 -2.20 2.20 16.84
N LYS A 288 -2.51 1.93 18.11
CA LYS A 288 -2.44 2.94 19.19
C LYS A 288 -1.02 3.48 19.31
N ARG A 289 0.00 2.61 19.32
CA ARG A 289 1.42 3.00 19.37
C ARG A 289 1.77 3.92 18.19
N LYS A 290 1.49 3.49 16.95
CA LYS A 290 1.82 4.24 15.72
C LYS A 290 1.09 5.58 15.65
N VAL A 291 -0.23 5.59 15.81
CA VAL A 291 -1.03 6.81 15.66
C VAL A 291 -0.70 7.83 16.75
N ARG A 292 -0.46 7.39 17.99
CA ARG A 292 -0.19 8.33 19.08
C ARG A 292 1.25 8.82 19.10
N ILE A 293 2.22 7.95 18.79
CA ILE A 293 3.64 8.33 18.83
C ILE A 293 4.05 8.94 17.49
N LEU A 294 3.94 8.22 16.37
CA LEU A 294 4.41 8.72 15.07
C LEU A 294 3.50 9.81 14.50
N ASN A 295 2.22 9.52 14.28
CA ASN A 295 1.32 10.54 13.70
C ASN A 295 1.08 11.69 14.68
N GLY A 296 1.03 11.38 15.99
CA GLY A 296 0.93 12.38 17.05
C GLY A 296 2.16 13.29 17.11
N ALA A 297 3.38 12.77 16.91
CA ALA A 297 4.59 13.60 16.79
C ALA A 297 4.47 14.59 15.63
N HIS A 298 4.23 14.10 14.40
CA HIS A 298 4.03 14.96 13.23
C HIS A 298 2.97 16.03 13.49
N THR A 299 1.79 15.63 13.95
CA THR A 299 0.66 16.54 14.15
C THR A 299 0.97 17.58 15.22
N GLY A 300 1.69 17.19 16.27
CA GLY A 300 2.02 18.05 17.41
C GLY A 300 2.92 19.22 17.02
N PHE A 301 3.91 19.03 16.14
CA PHE A 301 4.85 20.09 15.80
C PHE A 301 4.59 20.75 14.43
N VAL A 302 3.94 20.07 13.46
CA VAL A 302 3.95 20.51 12.05
C VAL A 302 3.41 21.91 11.83
N LEU A 303 2.32 22.30 12.50
CA LEU A 303 1.73 23.64 12.33
C LEU A 303 2.65 24.72 12.89
N GLY A 304 3.31 24.46 14.02
CA GLY A 304 4.28 25.38 14.62
C GLY A 304 5.56 25.49 13.78
N ALA A 305 6.09 24.36 13.32
CA ALA A 305 7.28 24.30 12.47
C ALA A 305 7.06 25.00 11.12
N TYR A 306 5.91 24.79 10.48
CA TYR A 306 5.57 25.46 9.23
C TYR A 306 5.50 26.99 9.41
N LEU A 307 4.88 27.47 10.49
CA LEU A 307 4.86 28.90 10.81
C LEU A 307 6.24 29.48 11.17
N ALA A 308 7.16 28.64 11.65
CA ALA A 308 8.55 28.99 11.91
C ALA A 308 9.43 28.95 10.64
N GLY A 309 8.88 28.58 9.48
CA GLY A 309 9.57 28.58 8.19
C GLY A 309 10.21 27.25 7.80
N PHE A 310 9.82 26.13 8.43
CA PHE A 310 10.27 24.80 8.05
C PHE A 310 9.32 24.15 7.06
N ASP A 311 9.83 23.81 5.88
CA ASP A 311 9.08 23.07 4.86
C ASP A 311 9.34 21.55 4.90
N ILE A 312 10.40 21.11 5.59
CA ILE A 312 10.88 19.72 5.59
C ILE A 312 10.99 19.21 7.03
N VAL A 313 10.47 18.00 7.27
CA VAL A 313 10.45 17.35 8.60
C VAL A 313 11.87 17.09 9.13
N ARG A 314 12.79 16.63 8.27
CA ARG A 314 14.21 16.48 8.61
C ARG A 314 14.81 17.76 9.17
N ASP A 315 14.53 18.89 8.55
CA ASP A 315 15.12 20.16 8.99
C ASP A 315 14.59 20.57 10.38
N CYS A 316 13.37 20.15 10.72
CA CYS A 316 12.82 20.29 12.07
C CYS A 316 13.61 19.48 13.12
N MET A 317 14.19 18.34 12.73
CA MET A 317 15.01 17.50 13.63
C MET A 317 16.38 18.12 13.90
N HIS A 318 16.82 19.07 13.07
CA HIS A 318 18.06 19.84 13.28
C HIS A 318 17.85 21.10 14.13
N ASP A 319 16.61 21.47 14.44
CA ASP A 319 16.28 22.60 15.31
C ASP A 319 16.05 22.13 16.76
N GLU A 320 16.88 22.61 17.68
CA GLU A 320 16.84 22.19 19.09
C GLU A 320 15.49 22.49 19.76
N THR A 321 14.78 23.54 19.33
CA THR A 321 13.49 23.93 19.92
C THR A 321 12.40 22.96 19.48
N ILE A 322 12.31 22.67 18.18
CA ILE A 322 11.29 21.75 17.64
C ILE A 322 11.56 20.32 18.11
N LEU A 323 12.80 19.86 18.02
CA LEU A 323 13.20 18.53 18.50
C LEU A 323 12.92 18.38 20.01
N GLY A 324 13.33 19.38 20.81
CA GLY A 324 13.09 19.39 22.25
C GLY A 324 11.60 19.38 22.61
N TYR A 325 10.77 20.14 21.86
CA TYR A 325 9.32 20.13 22.01
C TYR A 325 8.73 18.75 21.69
N MET A 326 9.10 18.15 20.56
CA MET A 326 8.61 16.82 20.15
C MET A 326 8.96 15.77 21.20
N ASN A 327 10.22 15.71 21.64
CA ASN A 327 10.67 14.74 22.62
C ASN A 327 10.01 14.92 23.98
N LYS A 328 9.80 16.16 24.41
CA LYS A 328 9.04 16.44 25.64
C LYS A 328 7.59 15.96 25.54
N MET A 329 6.90 16.31 24.45
CA MET A 329 5.52 15.88 24.22
C MET A 329 5.41 14.35 24.20
N LEU A 330 6.30 13.67 23.46
CA LEU A 330 6.28 12.21 23.37
C LEU A 330 6.55 11.53 24.71
N LEU A 331 7.61 11.92 25.40
CA LEU A 331 8.07 11.21 26.60
C LEU A 331 7.32 11.60 27.88
N GLN A 332 6.77 12.82 27.96
CA GLN A 332 6.11 13.30 29.18
C GLN A 332 4.57 13.26 29.08
N GLU A 333 4.00 13.30 27.87
CA GLU A 333 2.54 13.39 27.69
C GLU A 333 1.97 12.17 26.97
N VAL A 334 2.60 11.70 25.89
CA VAL A 334 2.04 10.62 25.05
C VAL A 334 2.37 9.23 25.61
N VAL A 335 3.64 8.87 25.76
CA VAL A 335 4.07 7.53 26.20
C VAL A 335 3.47 7.14 27.56
N PRO A 336 3.44 8.01 28.59
CA PRO A 336 2.93 7.64 29.91
C PRO A 336 1.44 7.26 29.97
N ILE A 337 0.63 7.71 29.00
CA ILE A 337 -0.82 7.43 28.98
C ILE A 337 -1.18 6.24 28.08
N LEU A 338 -0.23 5.68 27.34
CA LEU A 338 -0.48 4.53 26.49
C LEU A 338 -0.59 3.26 27.35
N PRO A 339 -1.69 2.49 27.24
CA PRO A 339 -1.85 1.22 27.95
C PRO A 339 -1.08 0.10 27.23
N LEU A 340 0.21 0.34 26.97
CA LEU A 340 1.13 -0.49 26.21
C LEU A 340 2.44 -0.65 26.97
N ASP A 341 3.29 -1.56 26.52
CA ASP A 341 4.63 -1.72 27.08
C ASP A 341 5.43 -0.41 26.95
N GLN A 342 5.89 0.11 28.08
CA GLN A 342 6.47 1.44 28.15
C GLN A 342 7.87 1.49 27.53
N ASP A 343 8.65 0.42 27.62
CA ASP A 343 9.99 0.36 27.05
C ASP A 343 9.94 0.22 25.54
N ASP A 344 9.01 -0.60 25.03
CA ASP A 344 8.68 -0.66 23.60
C ASP A 344 8.19 0.69 23.06
N CYS A 345 7.32 1.40 23.78
CA CYS A 345 6.86 2.74 23.37
C CYS A 345 8.02 3.75 23.32
N LYS A 346 8.95 3.73 24.28
CA LYS A 346 10.14 4.60 24.26
C LYS A 346 11.08 4.26 23.12
N LYS A 347 11.33 2.97 22.86
CA LYS A 347 12.12 2.52 21.71
C LYS A 347 11.47 2.96 20.40
N PHE A 348 10.15 2.85 20.30
CA PHE A 348 9.41 3.30 19.13
C PHE A 348 9.48 4.84 18.97
N ALA A 349 9.41 5.61 20.06
CA ALA A 349 9.58 7.07 20.01
C ALA A 349 10.99 7.47 19.54
N ALA A 350 12.04 6.80 20.02
CA ALA A 350 13.40 7.01 19.53
C ALA A 350 13.54 6.65 18.03
N ALA A 351 12.94 5.53 17.60
CA ALA A 351 12.91 5.16 16.19
C ALA A 351 12.14 6.18 15.32
N VAL A 352 11.12 6.84 15.86
CA VAL A 352 10.39 7.92 15.15
C VAL A 352 11.30 9.14 14.94
N GLU A 353 12.09 9.54 15.94
CA GLU A 353 13.08 10.61 15.79
C GLU A 353 14.10 10.27 14.69
N ASP A 354 14.66 9.06 14.71
CA ASP A 354 15.60 8.58 13.68
C ASP A 354 14.98 8.60 12.28
N ARG A 355 13.71 8.17 12.16
CA ARG A 355 12.96 8.19 10.90
C ARG A 355 12.70 9.60 10.39
N PHE A 356 12.40 10.55 11.28
CA PHE A 356 12.20 11.95 10.91
C PHE A 356 13.51 12.62 10.51
N ASN A 357 14.64 12.16 11.04
CA ASN A 357 15.97 12.66 10.71
C ASN A 357 16.54 12.03 9.41
N ASN A 358 15.73 11.28 8.66
CA ASN A 358 16.16 10.64 7.41
C ASN A 358 16.56 11.70 6.36
N PRO A 359 17.81 11.71 5.87
CA PRO A 359 18.26 12.74 4.94
C PRO A 359 17.68 12.63 3.53
N PHE A 360 17.02 11.51 3.20
CA PHE A 360 16.52 11.20 1.85
C PHE A 360 15.02 11.41 1.65
N VAL A 361 14.27 11.67 2.72
CA VAL A 361 12.81 11.63 2.73
C VAL A 361 12.21 12.94 3.22
#